data_AF-A0A316W8A5-F1
#
_entry.id   AF-A0A316W8A5-F1
#
_cell.length_a   1.000
_cell.length_b   1.000
_cell.length_c   1.000
_cell.angle_alpha   90.00
_cell.angle_beta   90.00
_cell.angle_gamma   90.00
#
_symmetry.space_group_name_H-M   'P 1'
#
loop_
_entity.id
_entity.type
_entity.pdbx_description
1 polymer ?
#
loop_
_entity_poly.entity_id
_entity_poly.type
_entity_poly.pdbx_seq_one_letter_code
_entity_poly.pdbx_strand_id
1 'polypeptide(L)'
;PRDARIMALLLASMGIEDAEPAVLSMLLEFSHRYAANILRDAQIYSEHAHFSTRSGGVNASASSPAVGLEDIMLAVSAKLANSGRGRGAATEKEMLLSLASSLNATPLPPISDTYGIRLPPPQHTLTNIDFSIIP
;
A
#
# COMPACT_ATOMS: atom_id res chain seq x y z
N PRO A 1 7.58 -27.70 -7.74
CA PRO A 1 8.66 -26.79 -7.28
C PRO A 1 8.65 -26.62 -5.75
N ARG A 2 9.83 -26.53 -5.11
CA ARG A 2 9.99 -26.48 -3.65
C ARG A 2 9.26 -25.29 -3.01
N ASP A 3 9.37 -24.11 -3.61
CA ASP A 3 8.84 -22.86 -3.03
C ASP A 3 7.31 -22.79 -3.10
N ALA A 4 6.70 -23.38 -4.13
CA ALA A 4 5.24 -23.50 -4.21
C ALA A 4 4.67 -24.35 -3.07
N ARG A 5 5.39 -25.40 -2.64
CA ARG A 5 4.99 -26.22 -1.48
C ARG A 5 5.09 -25.43 -0.18
N ILE A 6 6.12 -24.59 -0.03
CA ILE A 6 6.28 -23.72 1.13
C ILE A 6 5.14 -22.70 1.19
N MET A 7 4.78 -22.08 0.06
CA MET A 7 3.64 -21.15 -0.01
C MET A 7 2.31 -21.84 0.31
N ALA A 8 2.10 -23.09 -0.13
CA ALA A 8 0.91 -23.86 0.23
C ALA A 8 0.86 -24.18 1.74
N LEU A 9 1.99 -24.53 2.35
CA LEU A 9 2.08 -24.72 3.81
C LEU A 9 1.82 -23.43 4.58
N LEU A 10 2.26 -22.29 4.06
CA LEU A 10 1.96 -20.98 4.64
C LEU A 10 0.45 -20.70 4.63
N LEU A 11 -0.23 -20.95 3.51
CA LEU A 11 -1.69 -20.80 3.41
C LEU A 11 -2.42 -21.73 4.39
N ALA A 12 -1.99 -22.98 4.49
CA ALA A 12 -2.55 -23.93 5.45
C ALA A 12 -2.36 -23.47 6.90
N SER A 13 -1.22 -22.84 7.23
CA SER A 13 -0.98 -22.28 8.58
C SER A 13 -1.90 -21.10 8.92
N MET A 14 -2.44 -20.43 7.90
CA MET A 14 -3.43 -19.35 8.05
C MET A 14 -4.88 -19.86 8.08
N GLY A 15 -5.09 -21.19 8.00
CA GLY A 15 -6.42 -21.81 7.98
C GLY A 15 -7.10 -21.80 6.61
N ILE A 16 -6.34 -21.58 5.53
CA ILE A 16 -6.88 -21.63 4.17
C ILE A 16 -6.66 -23.04 3.63
N GLU A 17 -7.74 -23.83 3.57
CA GLU A 17 -7.72 -25.25 3.18
C GLU A 17 -7.94 -25.48 1.69
N ASP A 18 -8.71 -24.60 1.03
CA ASP A 18 -8.99 -24.68 -0.41
C ASP A 18 -8.58 -23.37 -1.11
N ALA A 19 -7.59 -23.48 -1.99
CA ALA A 19 -7.08 -22.36 -2.78
C ALA A 19 -6.85 -22.82 -4.22
N GLU A 20 -7.30 -22.00 -5.17
CA GLU A 20 -7.08 -22.26 -6.58
C GLU A 20 -5.57 -22.32 -6.89
N PRO A 21 -5.10 -23.29 -7.71
CA PRO A 21 -3.68 -23.42 -8.04
C PRO A 21 -3.07 -22.14 -8.66
N ALA A 22 -3.87 -21.31 -9.33
CA ALA A 22 -3.45 -20.03 -9.87
C ALA A 22 -2.98 -19.04 -8.79
N VAL A 23 -3.58 -19.08 -7.59
CA VAL A 23 -3.22 -18.20 -6.46
C VAL A 23 -1.79 -18.48 -6.00
N LEU A 24 -1.38 -19.74 -5.95
CA LEU A 24 -0.02 -20.12 -5.58
C LEU A 24 1.01 -19.56 -6.58
N SER A 25 0.70 -19.62 -7.88
CA SER A 25 1.56 -19.06 -8.92
C SER A 25 1.65 -17.54 -8.81
N MET A 26 0.52 -16.87 -8.62
CA MET A 26 0.46 -15.42 -8.46
C MET A 26 1.24 -14.95 -7.23
N LEU A 27 1.11 -15.66 -6.10
CA LEU A 27 1.80 -15.30 -4.86
C LEU A 27 3.31 -15.52 -4.97
N LEU A 28 3.73 -16.57 -5.66
CA LEU A 28 5.15 -16.82 -5.94
C LEU A 28 5.73 -15.74 -6.85
N GLU A 29 5.03 -15.38 -7.93
CA GLU A 29 5.43 -14.28 -8.81
C GLU A 29 5.49 -12.95 -8.06
N PHE A 30 4.49 -12.67 -7.22
CA PHE A 30 4.48 -11.49 -6.36
C PHE A 30 5.69 -11.46 -5.43
N SER A 31 6.00 -12.57 -4.74
CA SER A 31 7.13 -12.65 -3.80
C SER A 31 8.46 -12.38 -4.50
N HIS A 32 8.63 -12.93 -5.70
CA HIS A 32 9.82 -12.74 -6.52
C HIS A 32 9.94 -11.31 -7.02
N ARG A 33 8.87 -10.74 -7.58
CA ARG A 33 8.83 -9.33 -8.02
C ARG A 33 9.07 -8.38 -6.85
N TYR A 34 8.52 -8.68 -5.67
CA TYR A 34 8.71 -7.88 -4.47
C TYR A 34 10.17 -7.86 -4.04
N ALA A 35 10.80 -9.03 -3.89
CA ALA A 35 12.19 -9.15 -3.50
C ALA A 35 13.14 -8.50 -4.52
N ALA A 36 12.91 -8.73 -5.81
CA ALA A 36 13.71 -8.12 -6.88
C ALA A 36 13.62 -6.58 -6.87
N ASN A 37 12.43 -6.01 -6.60
CA ASN A 37 12.28 -4.56 -6.52
C ASN A 37 12.97 -3.99 -5.26
N ILE A 38 12.82 -4.62 -4.10
CA ILE A 38 13.51 -4.19 -2.88
C ILE A 38 15.03 -4.24 -3.05
N LEU A 39 15.56 -5.29 -3.67
CA LEU A 39 17.00 -5.41 -3.91
C LEU A 39 17.53 -4.37 -4.89
N ARG A 40 16.75 -4.01 -5.93
CA ARG A 40 17.10 -2.91 -6.83
C ARG A 40 17.17 -1.57 -6.11
N ASP A 41 16.16 -1.27 -5.29
CA ASP A 41 16.12 -0.02 -4.50
C ASP A 41 17.27 0.02 -3.49
N ALA A 42 17.55 -1.10 -2.81
CA ALA A 42 18.66 -1.21 -1.87
C ALA A 42 20.03 -1.08 -2.56
N GLN A 43 20.18 -1.59 -3.78
CA GLN A 43 21.40 -1.38 -4.57
C GLN A 43 21.63 0.11 -4.86
N ILE A 44 20.58 0.83 -5.27
CA ILE A 44 20.64 2.28 -5.50
C ILE A 44 21.08 3.00 -4.21
N TYR A 45 20.53 2.62 -3.05
CA TYR A 45 20.92 3.21 -1.76
C TYR A 45 22.38 2.91 -1.39
N SER A 46 22.86 1.69 -1.60
CA SER A 46 24.26 1.33 -1.37
C SER A 46 25.20 2.16 -2.26
N GLU A 47 24.87 2.35 -3.54
CA GLU A 47 25.64 3.17 -4.48
C GLU A 47 25.72 4.64 -4.02
N HIS A 48 24.62 5.20 -3.53
CA HIS A 48 24.58 6.55 -2.96
C HIS A 48 25.44 6.68 -1.69
N ALA A 49 25.40 5.69 -0.79
CA ALA A 49 26.23 5.68 0.43
C ALA A 49 27.74 5.58 0.13
N HIS A 50 28.11 4.84 -0.92
CA HIS A 50 29.50 4.73 -1.37
C HIS A 50 29.99 5.97 -2.13
N PHE A 51 29.12 6.75 -2.75
CA PHE A 51 29.48 8.05 -3.34
C PHE A 51 29.74 9.11 -2.26
N SER A 52 28.91 9.16 -1.21
CA SER A 52 29.07 10.13 -0.11
C SER A 52 30.35 9.88 0.71
N THR A 53 30.71 8.62 0.94
CA THR A 53 31.92 8.25 1.70
C THR A 53 33.21 8.56 0.92
N ARG A 54 33.20 8.47 -0.42
CA ARG A 54 34.32 8.88 -1.28
C ARG A 54 34.60 10.39 -1.26
N SER A 55 33.63 11.20 -0.86
CA SER A 55 33.75 12.67 -0.79
C SER A 55 34.10 13.21 0.62
N GLY A 56 34.15 12.39 1.68
CA GLY A 56 34.20 12.94 3.04
C GLY A 56 34.60 12.04 4.21
N GLY A 57 35.23 10.87 4.03
CA GLY A 57 35.68 10.07 5.19
C GLY A 57 36.70 8.99 4.87
N VAL A 58 37.81 8.99 5.61
CA VAL A 58 39.06 8.22 5.42
C VAL A 58 38.92 6.68 5.60
N ASN A 59 37.72 6.12 5.70
CA ASN A 59 37.52 4.70 6.04
C ASN A 59 36.64 3.91 5.04
N ALA A 60 36.73 4.18 3.74
CA ALA A 60 36.07 3.35 2.73
C ALA A 60 36.89 2.08 2.45
N SER A 61 36.62 1.02 3.21
CA SER A 61 37.11 -0.33 2.87
C SER A 61 36.65 -0.67 1.44
N ALA A 62 37.61 -0.96 0.57
CA ALA A 62 37.46 -1.24 -0.85
C ALA A 62 36.81 -2.62 -1.14
N SER A 63 35.76 -2.98 -0.40
CA SER A 63 34.88 -4.08 -0.76
C SER A 63 33.81 -3.57 -1.72
N SER A 64 33.51 -4.35 -2.76
CA SER A 64 32.43 -4.16 -3.73
C SER A 64 31.14 -3.59 -3.11
N PRO A 65 30.27 -2.88 -3.86
CA PRO A 65 28.99 -2.38 -3.34
C PRO A 65 28.14 -3.55 -2.86
N ALA A 66 28.32 -3.93 -1.61
CA ALA A 66 27.66 -5.03 -0.97
C ALA A 66 26.43 -4.43 -0.31
N VAL A 67 25.25 -4.79 -0.79
CA VAL A 67 23.98 -4.34 -0.23
C VAL A 67 23.94 -4.71 1.25
N GLY A 68 23.93 -3.69 2.12
CA GLY A 68 23.88 -3.87 3.56
C GLY A 68 22.48 -4.15 4.06
N LEU A 69 22.38 -4.61 5.31
CA LEU A 69 21.09 -4.77 5.99
C LEU A 69 20.34 -3.42 6.10
N GLU A 70 21.07 -2.34 6.37
CA GLU A 70 20.52 -0.98 6.47
C GLU A 70 19.90 -0.51 5.16
N ASP A 71 20.51 -0.81 4.01
CA ASP A 71 19.98 -0.45 2.69
C ASP A 71 18.66 -1.19 2.41
N ILE A 72 18.57 -2.46 2.81
CA ILE A 72 17.35 -3.27 2.69
C ILE A 72 16.26 -2.74 3.62
N MET A 73 16.60 -2.41 4.87
CA MET A 73 15.65 -1.81 5.82
C MET A 73 15.11 -0.47 5.32
N LEU A 74 15.98 0.36 4.75
CA LEU A 74 15.59 1.63 4.15
C LEU A 74 14.66 1.41 2.95
N ALA A 75 15.00 0.50 2.03
CA ALA A 75 14.15 0.15 0.88
C ALA A 75 12.77 -0.38 1.29
N VAL A 76 12.71 -1.23 2.31
CA VAL A 76 11.43 -1.73 2.83
C VAL A 76 10.63 -0.61 3.47
N SER A 77 11.25 0.24 4.29
CA SER A 77 10.54 1.35 4.96
C SER A 77 10.00 2.39 3.97
N ALA A 78 10.77 2.74 2.94
CA ALA A 78 10.36 3.66 1.88
C ALA A 78 9.17 3.10 1.08
N LYS A 79 9.21 1.80 0.76
CA LYS A 79 8.10 1.13 0.04
C LYS A 79 6.84 1.03 0.90
N LEU A 80 6.99 0.75 2.19
CA LEU A 80 5.87 0.72 3.14
C LEU A 80 5.22 2.10 3.31
N ALA A 81 6.02 3.17 3.33
CA ALA A 81 5.51 4.54 3.37
C ALA A 81 4.70 4.89 2.10
N ASN A 82 5.19 4.52 0.92
CA ASN A 82 4.52 4.81 -0.36
C ASN A 82 3.31 3.89 -0.63
N SER A 83 3.33 2.66 -0.13
CA SER A 83 2.23 1.70 -0.34
C SER A 83 0.99 2.01 0.51
N GLY A 84 1.01 3.05 1.36
CA GLY A 84 -0.10 3.42 2.25
C GLY A 84 -0.38 2.42 3.38
N ARG A 85 0.28 1.25 3.40
CA ARG A 85 0.08 0.18 4.39
C ARG A 85 1.07 0.23 5.56
N GLY A 86 2.19 0.95 5.41
CA GLY A 86 3.25 1.07 6.42
C GLY A 86 2.92 1.88 7.67
N ARG A 87 1.73 2.48 7.73
CA ARG A 87 1.22 3.28 8.86
C ARG A 87 -0.10 2.74 9.42
N GLY A 88 -0.42 1.49 9.08
CA GLY A 88 -1.67 0.84 9.47
C GLY A 88 -1.86 0.79 10.99
N ALA A 89 -3.06 1.19 11.41
CA ALA A 89 -3.65 1.11 12.74
C ALA A 89 -3.30 2.22 13.75
N ALA A 90 -2.03 2.47 14.10
CA ALA A 90 -1.76 3.38 15.23
C ALA A 90 -1.93 4.86 14.88
N THR A 91 -1.31 5.32 13.78
CA THR A 91 -1.38 6.73 13.36
C THR A 91 -2.72 7.10 12.70
N GLU A 92 -3.39 6.10 12.11
CA GLU A 92 -4.68 6.30 11.43
C GLU A 92 -5.80 6.60 12.43
N LYS A 93 -5.76 6.02 13.64
CA LYS A 93 -6.79 6.24 14.66
C LYS A 93 -6.84 7.70 15.13
N GLU A 94 -5.71 8.31 15.44
CA GLU A 94 -5.68 9.71 15.90
C GLU A 94 -6.11 10.67 14.79
N MET A 95 -5.64 10.42 13.56
CA MET A 95 -6.07 11.16 12.37
C MET A 95 -7.60 11.03 12.15
N LEU A 96 -8.13 9.80 12.20
CA LEU A 96 -9.57 9.54 12.05
C LEU A 96 -10.39 10.15 13.17
N LEU A 97 -9.91 10.13 14.42
CA LEU A 97 -10.60 10.76 15.54
C LEU A 97 -10.64 12.28 15.39
N SER A 98 -9.57 12.90 14.93
CA SER A 98 -9.52 14.33 14.62
C SER A 98 -10.50 14.68 13.49
N LEU A 99 -10.51 13.90 12.40
CA LEU A 99 -11.46 14.06 11.30
C LEU A 99 -12.91 13.81 11.72
N ALA A 100 -13.16 12.80 12.54
CA ALA A 100 -14.50 12.53 13.06
C ALA A 100 -14.98 13.68 13.94
N SER A 101 -14.10 14.25 14.77
CA SER A 101 -14.44 15.40 15.62
C SER A 101 -14.77 16.65 14.79
N SER A 102 -14.07 16.89 13.68
CA SER A 102 -14.35 18.03 12.80
C SER A 102 -15.62 17.85 11.97
N LEU A 103 -15.89 16.65 11.45
CA LEU A 103 -17.12 16.35 10.69
C LEU A 103 -18.36 16.33 11.58
N ASN A 104 -18.26 15.66 12.74
CA ASN A 104 -19.37 15.53 13.68
C ASN A 104 -19.69 16.83 14.44
N ALA A 105 -18.88 17.87 14.30
CA ALA A 105 -19.18 19.20 14.83
C ALA A 105 -20.36 19.86 14.10
N THR A 106 -20.66 19.44 12.85
CA THR A 106 -21.82 19.94 12.12
C THR A 106 -23.08 19.19 12.56
N PRO A 107 -24.11 19.89 13.09
CA PRO A 107 -25.32 19.23 13.54
C PRO A 107 -26.08 18.62 12.36
N LEU A 108 -26.79 17.52 12.62
CA LEU A 108 -27.62 16.88 11.61
C LEU A 108 -28.71 17.84 11.12
N PRO A 109 -29.04 17.84 9.80
CA PRO A 109 -30.15 18.59 9.27
C PRO A 109 -31.47 18.19 9.96
N PRO A 110 -32.39 19.12 10.21
CA PRO A 110 -33.69 18.80 10.78
C PRO A 110 -34.43 17.82 9.87
N ILE A 111 -35.03 16.80 10.49
CA ILE A 111 -35.89 15.84 9.79
C ILE A 111 -37.15 16.56 9.29
N SER A 112 -37.59 16.26 8.07
CA SER A 112 -38.85 16.78 7.52
C SER A 112 -40.03 15.94 8.00
N ASP A 113 -41.16 16.58 8.33
CA ASP A 113 -42.42 15.89 8.70
C ASP A 113 -43.13 15.24 7.50
N THR A 114 -42.61 15.42 6.28
CA THR A 114 -43.15 14.82 5.06
C THR A 114 -42.77 13.34 4.99
N TYR A 115 -43.77 12.46 4.93
CA TYR A 115 -43.55 11.03 4.67
C TYR A 115 -42.98 10.84 3.26
N GLY A 116 -41.73 10.38 3.16
CA GLY A 116 -41.09 10.09 1.87
C GLY A 116 -39.56 10.19 1.89
N ILE A 117 -38.94 9.90 0.74
CA ILE A 117 -37.49 10.02 0.55
C ILE A 117 -37.17 11.44 0.06
N ARG A 118 -36.30 12.15 0.77
CA ARG A 118 -35.80 13.46 0.33
C ARG A 118 -34.67 13.26 -0.68
N LEU A 119 -34.99 13.44 -1.96
CA LEU A 119 -33.98 13.46 -3.02
C LEU A 119 -33.15 14.76 -2.92
N PRO A 120 -31.84 14.70 -3.24
CA PRO A 120 -31.05 15.91 -3.51
C PRO A 120 -31.69 16.77 -4.61
N PRO A 121 -31.32 18.06 -4.73
CA PRO A 121 -31.79 18.90 -5.83
C PRO A 121 -31.60 18.22 -7.21
N PRO A 122 -32.46 18.50 -8.20
CA PRO A 122 -32.42 17.85 -9.52
C PRO A 122 -31.05 17.98 -10.22
N GLN A 123 -30.33 19.07 -9.96
CA GLN A 123 -28.97 19.31 -10.48
C GLN A 123 -27.93 18.30 -9.96
N HIS A 124 -28.16 17.73 -8.78
CA HIS A 124 -27.30 16.71 -8.15
C HIS A 124 -27.92 15.31 -8.26
N THR A 125 -28.96 15.13 -9.08
CA THR A 125 -29.61 13.84 -9.30
C THR A 125 -29.22 13.28 -10.67
N LEU A 126 -28.76 12.03 -10.70
CA LEU A 126 -28.34 11.33 -11.93
C LEU A 126 -29.55 10.77 -12.71
N THR A 127 -30.62 11.55 -12.87
CA THR A 127 -31.84 11.15 -13.57
C THR A 127 -31.93 11.70 -14.99
N ASN A 128 -31.01 12.59 -15.38
CA ASN A 128 -30.94 13.09 -16.75
C ASN A 128 -30.33 12.06 -17.68
N ILE A 129 -30.90 11.95 -18.87
CA ILE A 129 -30.37 11.12 -19.95
C ILE A 129 -29.10 11.79 -20.46
N ASP A 130 -27.95 11.18 -20.19
CA ASP A 130 -26.61 11.67 -20.56
C ASP A 130 -26.11 11.14 -21.91
N PHE A 131 -26.99 10.55 -22.72
CA PHE A 131 -26.64 10.05 -24.05
C PHE A 131 -27.66 10.47 -25.11
N SER A 132 -27.15 11.04 -26.20
CA SER A 132 -27.90 11.27 -27.43
C SER A 132 -27.51 10.18 -28.42
N ILE A 133 -28.46 9.32 -28.79
CA ILE A 133 -28.25 8.37 -29.88
C ILE A 133 -28.42 9.18 -31.17
N ILE A 134 -27.31 9.46 -31.86
CA ILE A 134 -27.34 10.06 -33.19
C ILE A 134 -27.82 8.97 -34.16
N PRO A 135 -28.91 9.18 -34.93
CA PRO A 135 -29.38 8.23 -35.92
C PRO A 135 -28.43 8.08 -37.12
#